data_AF-A0A2M7YU52-F1
#
_entry.id   AF-A0A2M7YU52-F1
#
_cell.length_a   1.000
_cell.length_b   1.000
_cell.length_c   1.000
_cell.angle_alpha   90.00
_cell.angle_beta   90.00
_cell.angle_gamma   90.00
#
_symmetry.space_group_name_H-M   'P 1'
#
loop_
_entity.id
_entity.type
_entity.pdbx_description
1 polymer ?
#
loop_
_entity_poly.entity_id
_entity_poly.type
_entity_poly.pdbx_seq_one_letter_code
_entity_poly.pdbx_strand_id
1 'polypeptide(L)'
;MLKCKEVSHIVSEDLPLGLWGRMMLKMHLLMCVHCRRYAAQIRSLGRGARRELDHRPSADQARRMEDRIVSGVKPDERGDS
;
A
#
# COMPACT_ATOMS: atom_id res chain seq x y z
N MET A 1 -25.41 -14.97 9.38
CA MET A 1 -24.01 -15.32 9.67
C MET A 1 -23.18 -15.00 8.44
N LEU A 2 -22.19 -14.12 8.53
CA LEU A 2 -21.24 -13.95 7.43
C LEU A 2 -20.43 -15.23 7.27
N LYS A 3 -20.35 -15.72 6.04
CA LYS A 3 -19.48 -16.84 5.67
C LYS A 3 -18.06 -16.34 5.50
N CYS A 4 -17.08 -17.22 5.76
CA CYS A 4 -15.66 -16.90 5.58
C CYS A 4 -15.38 -16.34 4.17
N LYS A 5 -16.04 -16.86 3.13
CA LYS A 5 -15.94 -16.37 1.74
C LYS A 5 -16.38 -14.91 1.58
N GLU A 6 -17.47 -14.52 2.23
CA GLU A 6 -17.96 -13.13 2.18
C GLU A 6 -17.01 -12.19 2.91
N VAL A 7 -16.48 -12.63 4.06
CA VAL A 7 -15.47 -11.87 4.82
C VAL A 7 -14.21 -11.68 3.98
N SER A 8 -13.73 -12.71 3.29
CA SER A 8 -12.59 -12.61 2.38
C SER A 8 -12.83 -11.58 1.28
N HIS A 9 -14.02 -11.60 0.67
CA HIS A 9 -14.41 -10.65 -0.38
C HIS A 9 -14.44 -9.21 0.14
N ILE A 10 -15.12 -8.99 1.26
CA ILE A 10 -15.24 -7.67 1.91
C ILE A 10 -13.86 -7.10 2.27
N VAL A 11 -12.97 -7.94 2.81
CA VAL A 11 -11.63 -7.53 3.22
C VAL A 11 -10.72 -7.25 2.03
N SER A 12 -10.87 -8.00 0.92
CA SER A 12 -10.04 -7.83 -0.27
C SER A 12 -10.42 -6.61 -1.10
N GLU A 13 -11.72 -6.30 -1.19
CA GLU A 13 -12.25 -5.18 -1.99
C GLU A 13 -12.36 -3.88 -1.21
N ASP A 14 -11.99 -3.87 0.07
CA ASP A 14 -12.12 -2.73 0.99
C ASP A 14 -13.52 -2.09 0.94
N LEU A 15 -14.55 -2.94 0.85
CA LEU A 15 -15.92 -2.52 0.55
C LEU A 15 -16.49 -1.68 1.71
N PRO A 16 -17.13 -0.53 1.45
CA PRO A 16 -17.69 0.31 2.51
C PRO A 16 -18.88 -0.41 3.16
N LEU A 17 -18.64 -0.92 4.38
CA LEU A 17 -19.67 -1.54 5.20
C LEU A 17 -20.43 -0.49 6.01
N GLY A 18 -21.75 -0.62 6.05
CA GLY A 18 -22.59 0.07 7.05
C GLY A 18 -22.24 -0.35 8.48
N LEU A 19 -22.80 0.37 9.47
CA LEU A 19 -22.54 0.16 10.90
C LEU A 19 -22.77 -1.30 11.35
N TRP A 20 -23.89 -1.89 10.93
CA TRP A 20 -24.22 -3.30 11.20
C TRP A 20 -23.25 -4.28 10.53
N GLY A 21 -22.85 -4.01 9.28
CA GLY A 21 -21.89 -4.83 8.55
C GLY A 21 -20.52 -4.85 9.24
N ARG A 22 -20.07 -3.68 9.74
CA ARG A 22 -18.83 -3.60 10.54
C ARG A 22 -18.92 -4.39 11.83
N MET A 23 -20.06 -4.38 12.50
CA MET A 23 -20.25 -5.11 13.75
C MET A 23 -20.24 -6.62 13.52
N MET A 24 -20.99 -7.13 12.52
CA MET A 24 -20.93 -8.55 12.18
C MET A 24 -19.54 -8.99 11.72
N LEU A 25 -18.84 -8.17 10.94
CA LEU A 25 -17.47 -8.45 10.52
C LEU A 25 -16.55 -8.58 11.74
N LYS A 26 -16.59 -7.63 12.68
CA LYS A 26 -15.81 -7.70 13.92
C LYS A 26 -16.11 -8.96 14.72
N MET A 27 -17.39 -9.30 14.89
CA MET A 27 -17.80 -10.54 15.57
C MET A 27 -17.24 -11.79 14.87
N HIS A 28 -17.29 -11.83 13.54
CA HIS A 28 -16.74 -12.95 12.78
C HIS A 28 -15.21 -13.06 12.94
N LEU A 29 -14.47 -11.95 12.87
CA LEU A 29 -13.02 -11.97 13.10
C LEU A 29 -12.65 -12.39 14.53
N LEU A 30 -13.53 -12.15 15.51
CA LEU A 30 -13.32 -12.57 16.88
C LEU A 30 -13.45 -14.10 17.03
N MET A 31 -14.42 -14.70 16.33
CA MET A 31 -14.70 -16.14 16.38
C MET A 31 -13.84 -16.97 15.42
N CYS A 32 -13.45 -16.42 14.27
CA CYS A 32 -12.72 -17.13 13.23
C CYS A 32 -11.26 -16.66 13.12
N VAL A 33 -10.34 -17.49 13.62
CA VAL A 33 -8.90 -17.21 13.57
C VAL A 33 -8.36 -17.09 12.14
N HIS A 34 -8.90 -17.85 11.19
CA HIS A 34 -8.48 -17.82 9.79
C HIS A 34 -8.78 -16.46 9.15
N CYS A 35 -10.02 -15.99 9.30
CA CYS A 35 -10.41 -14.67 8.79
C CYS A 35 -9.66 -13.54 9.52
N ARG A 36 -9.38 -13.70 10.82
CA ARG A 36 -8.52 -12.77 11.57
C ARG A 36 -7.13 -12.64 10.96
N ARG A 37 -6.48 -13.78 10.68
CA ARG A 37 -5.13 -13.83 10.11
C ARG A 37 -5.10 -13.35 8.66
N TYR A 38 -6.11 -13.68 7.86
CA TYR A 38 -6.26 -13.19 6.50
C TYR A 38 -6.39 -11.65 6.47
N ALA A 39 -7.28 -11.10 7.29
CA ALA A 39 -7.47 -9.65 7.36
C ALA A 39 -6.25 -8.90 7.90
N ALA A 40 -5.44 -9.54 8.76
CA ALA A 40 -4.17 -8.96 9.19
C ALA A 40 -3.15 -8.89 8.04
N GLN A 41 -3.05 -9.95 7.22
CA GLN A 41 -2.15 -10.02 6.06
C GLN A 41 -2.50 -8.98 4.99
N ILE A 42 -3.78 -8.89 4.60
CA ILE A 42 -4.23 -7.90 3.62
C ILE A 42 -3.92 -6.48 4.12
N ARG A 43 -4.18 -6.19 5.39
CA ARG A 43 -3.87 -4.88 5.99
C ARG A 43 -2.36 -4.59 6.04
N SER A 44 -1.50 -5.59 6.29
CA SER A 44 -0.05 -5.37 6.25
C SER A 44 0.45 -5.09 4.83
N LEU A 45 -0.07 -5.83 3.84
CA LEU A 45 0.26 -5.60 2.43
C LEU A 45 -0.18 -4.20 1.99
N GLY A 46 -1.41 -3.81 2.33
CA GLY A 46 -1.93 -2.47 2.03
C GLY A 46 -1.13 -1.35 2.69
N ARG A 47 -0.64 -1.53 3.92
CA ARG A 47 0.24 -0.55 4.58
C ARG A 47 1.61 -0.45 3.92
N GLY A 48 2.21 -1.58 3.54
CA GLY A 48 3.49 -1.60 2.83
C GLY A 48 3.38 -0.91 1.47
N ALA A 49 2.36 -1.26 0.68
CA ALA A 49 2.09 -0.65 -0.60
C ALA A 49 1.82 0.86 -0.49
N ARG A 50 1.01 1.29 0.48
CA ARG A 50 0.76 2.72 0.73
C ARG A 50 2.03 3.45 1.13
N ARG A 51 2.86 2.89 2.02
CA ARG A 51 4.13 3.51 2.44
C ARG A 51 5.08 3.73 1.26
N GLU A 52 5.15 2.77 0.34
CA GLU A 52 6.00 2.88 -0.85
C GLU A 52 5.44 3.91 -1.85
N LEU A 53 4.12 3.88 -2.09
CA LEU A 53 3.46 4.82 -3.00
C LEU A 53 3.45 6.27 -2.46
N ASP A 54 3.37 6.43 -1.14
CA ASP A 54 3.44 7.73 -0.45
C ASP A 54 4.88 8.25 -0.34
N HIS A 55 5.88 7.41 -0.65
CA HIS A 55 7.27 7.81 -0.82
C HIS A 55 7.56 8.46 -2.19
N ARG A 56 6.52 8.85 -2.94
CA ARG A 56 6.69 9.69 -4.11
C ARG A 56 7.40 10.97 -3.67
N PRO A 57 8.62 11.26 -4.15
CA PRO A 57 9.32 12.47 -3.76
C PRO A 57 8.42 13.67 -4.12
N SER A 58 8.33 14.63 -3.20
CA SER A 58 7.71 15.93 -3.52
C SER A 58 8.34 16.47 -4.82
N ALA A 59 7.61 17.26 -5.60
CA ALA A 59 8.13 17.85 -6.83
C ALA A 59 9.49 18.56 -6.59
N ASP A 60 9.67 19.19 -5.43
CA ASP A 60 10.95 19.79 -5.03
C ASP A 60 12.05 18.76 -4.73
N GLN A 61 11.71 17.61 -4.16
CA GLN A 61 12.67 16.52 -3.90
C GLN A 61 13.11 15.85 -5.21
N ALA A 62 12.17 15.69 -6.16
CA ALA A 62 12.47 15.18 -7.50
C ALA A 62 13.43 16.13 -8.25
N ARG A 63 13.14 17.44 -8.26
CA ARG A 63 14.01 18.46 -8.88
C ARG A 63 15.41 18.49 -8.27
N ARG A 64 15.54 18.43 -6.94
CA ARG A 64 16.86 18.39 -6.28
C ARG A 64 17.64 17.12 -6.61
N MET A 65 16.94 16.01 -6.82
CA MET A 65 17.58 14.76 -7.22
C MET A 65 18.05 14.83 -8.68
N GLU A 66 17.24 15.39 -9.58
CA GLU A 66 17.62 15.69 -10.97
C GLU A 66 18.85 16.61 -11.04
N ASP A 67 18.87 17.70 -10.26
CA ASP A 67 20.00 18.63 -10.19
C ASP A 67 21.29 17.94 -9.73
N ARG A 68 21.22 17.01 -8.76
CA ARG A 68 22.38 16.21 -8.33
C ARG A 68 22.88 15.26 -9.41
N ILE A 69 21.97 14.66 -10.18
CA ILE A 69 22.35 13.75 -11.26
C ILE A 69 23.03 14.55 -12.38
N VAL A 70 22.45 15.67 -12.79
CA VAL A 70 23.01 16.55 -13.83
C VAL A 70 24.36 17.14 -13.42
N SER A 71 24.50 17.62 -12.18
CA SER A 71 25.77 18.16 -11.68
C SER A 71 26.85 17.11 -11.42
N GLY A 72 26.46 15.84 -11.25
CA GLY A 72 27.38 14.70 -11.13
C GLY A 72 27.89 14.16 -12.47
N VAL A 73 27.20 14.46 -13.57
CA VAL A 73 27.68 14.16 -14.93
C VAL A 73 28.74 15.21 -15.28
N LYS A 74 30.01 14.86 -15.06
CA LYS A 74 31.11 15.60 -15.70
C LYS A 74 30.91 15.52 -17.22
N PRO A 75 31.12 16.62 -17.97
CA PRO A 75 31.18 16.53 -19.41
C PRO A 75 32.27 15.51 -19.78
N ASP A 76 31.92 14.51 -20.60
CA ASP A 76 32.87 13.55 -21.15
C ASP A 76 33.80 14.34 -22.07
N GLU A 77 34.94 14.78 -21.55
CA GLU A 77 36.05 15.35 -22.33
C GLU A 77 36.78 14.21 -23.08
N ARG A 78 36.03 13.49 -23.91
CA ARG A 78 36.60 12.55 -24.89
C ARG A 78 36.39 13.16 -26.25
N GLY A 79 37.36 13.99 -26.63
CA GLY A 79 37.47 14.52 -27.98
C GLY A 79 37.49 13.39 -29.00
N ASP A 80 36.81 13.62 -30.11
CA ASP A 80 37.13 12.94 -31.37
C ASP A 80 37.59 14.04 -32.33
N SER A 81 38.79 13.79 -32.88
CA SER A 81 39.58 14.70 -33.70
C SER A 81 39.15 14.66 -35.17
#